data_AF-A0A0B4C0J1-F1
#
_entry.id   AF-A0A0B4C0J1-F1
#
_cell.length_a   1.000
_cell.length_b   1.000
_cell.length_c   1.000
_cell.angle_alpha   90.00
_cell.angle_beta   90.00
_cell.angle_gamma   90.00
#
_symmetry.space_group_name_H-M   'P 1'
#
loop_
_entity.id
_entity.type
_entity.pdbx_description
1 polymer ?
#
loop_
_entity_poly.entity_id
_entity_poly.type
_entity_poly.pdbx_seq_one_letter_code
_entity_poly.pdbx_strand_id
1 'polypeptide(L)'
;MTEINWDALSLDELKDIQKKATKAIDSYKARKKKEALAAAQAAAAELGFSLGELTGDAKSKGTKSAPKYCHPENPAKTWTGKGRQPNWVKDALANGKSLEDLLIAK
;
A
#
# COMPACT_ATOMS: atom_id res chain seq x y z
N MET A 1 -26.36 28.56 -10.84
CA MET A 1 -26.05 28.11 -9.47
C MET A 1 -27.34 28.21 -8.67
N THR A 2 -27.71 27.19 -7.94
CA THR A 2 -28.86 27.27 -7.03
C THR A 2 -28.49 28.20 -5.87
N GLU A 3 -29.13 29.36 -5.78
CA GLU A 3 -29.00 30.24 -4.61
C GLU A 3 -29.63 29.53 -3.41
N ILE A 4 -28.79 29.20 -2.42
CA ILE A 4 -29.23 28.63 -1.14
C ILE A 4 -29.48 29.82 -0.21
N ASN A 5 -30.67 29.92 0.38
CA ASN A 5 -30.96 30.92 1.40
C ASN A 5 -30.37 30.47 2.74
N TRP A 6 -29.26 31.09 3.15
CA TRP A 6 -28.50 30.71 4.34
C TRP A 6 -29.15 31.17 5.67
N ASP A 7 -29.97 32.21 5.63
CA ASP A 7 -30.57 32.84 6.83
C ASP A 7 -31.78 32.03 7.37
N ALA A 8 -32.42 31.25 6.49
CA ALA A 8 -33.53 30.37 6.85
C ALA A 8 -33.08 29.01 7.41
N LEU A 9 -31.78 28.71 7.39
CA LEU A 9 -31.23 27.44 7.85
C LEU A 9 -30.91 27.48 9.34
N SER A 10 -31.20 26.39 10.03
CA SER A 10 -30.79 26.23 11.43
C SER A 10 -29.27 26.01 11.56
N LEU A 11 -28.73 26.27 12.75
CA LEU A 11 -27.30 26.07 13.04
C LEU A 11 -26.84 24.62 12.80
N ASP A 12 -27.71 23.63 13.07
CA ASP A 12 -27.44 22.22 12.79
C ASP A 12 -27.42 21.90 11.29
N GLU A 13 -28.32 22.50 10.51
CA GLU A 13 -28.32 22.35 9.05
C GLU A 13 -27.09 22.99 8.40
N LEU A 14 -26.67 24.17 8.87
CA LEU A 14 -25.45 24.82 8.40
C LEU A 14 -24.21 23.96 8.67
N LYS A 15 -24.13 23.34 9.85
CA LYS A 15 -23.04 22.40 10.19
C LYS A 15 -23.08 21.13 9.33
N ASP A 16 -24.26 20.59 9.07
CA ASP A 16 -24.40 19.41 8.22
C ASP A 16 -23.99 19.70 6.76
N ILE A 17 -24.41 20.85 6.21
CA ILE A 17 -23.99 21.30 4.88
C ILE A 17 -22.48 21.51 4.84
N GLN A 18 -21.88 22.13 5.86
CA GLN A 18 -20.42 22.28 5.94
C GLN A 18 -19.70 20.92 5.92
N LYS A 19 -20.21 19.94 6.68
CA LYS A 19 -19.65 18.59 6.72
C LYS A 19 -19.80 17.85 5.39
N LYS A 20 -20.93 18.02 4.70
CA LYS A 20 -21.17 17.45 3.37
C LYS A 20 -20.29 18.13 2.31
N ALA A 21 -20.15 19.45 2.37
CA ALA A 21 -19.33 20.23 1.46
C ALA A 21 -17.84 19.86 1.58
N THR A 22 -17.32 19.75 2.81
CA THR A 22 -15.93 19.32 3.04
C THR A 22 -15.69 17.92 2.46
N LYS A 23 -16.55 16.94 2.77
CA LYS A 23 -16.47 15.60 2.16
C LYS A 23 -16.54 15.62 0.64
N ALA A 24 -17.43 16.42 0.05
CA ALA A 24 -17.56 16.54 -1.40
C ALA A 24 -16.31 17.14 -2.04
N ILE A 25 -15.72 18.17 -1.41
CA ILE A 25 -14.45 18.78 -1.84
C ILE A 25 -13.31 17.76 -1.78
N ASP A 26 -13.17 17.03 -0.68
CA ASP A 26 -12.12 16.01 -0.54
C ASP A 26 -12.28 14.87 -1.56
N SER A 27 -13.51 14.40 -1.76
CA SER A 27 -13.82 13.39 -2.78
C SER A 27 -13.48 13.90 -4.19
N TYR A 28 -13.84 15.15 -4.50
CA TYR A 28 -13.50 15.78 -5.77
C TYR A 28 -11.99 15.90 -5.98
N LYS A 29 -11.26 16.38 -4.96
CA LYS A 29 -9.79 16.47 -4.98
C LYS A 29 -9.14 15.11 -5.16
N ALA A 30 -9.62 14.08 -4.45
CA ALA A 30 -9.11 12.72 -4.57
C ALA A 30 -9.32 12.16 -5.99
N ARG A 31 -10.51 12.36 -6.56
CA ARG A 31 -10.81 11.95 -7.94
C ARG A 31 -9.92 12.68 -8.94
N LYS A 32 -9.78 14.00 -8.81
CA LYS A 32 -8.91 14.81 -9.68
C LYS A 32 -7.43 14.45 -9.56
N LYS A 33 -6.95 14.16 -8.35
CA LYS A 33 -5.58 13.67 -8.13
C LYS A 33 -5.37 12.31 -8.80
N LYS A 34 -6.33 11.39 -8.68
CA LYS A 34 -6.25 10.08 -9.35
C LYS A 34 -6.24 10.22 -10.87
N GLU A 35 -7.09 11.08 -11.42
CA GLU A 35 -7.13 11.39 -12.85
C GLU A 35 -5.80 12.00 -13.34
N ALA A 36 -5.25 12.97 -12.59
CA ALA A 36 -3.95 13.57 -12.90
C ALA A 36 -2.81 12.54 -12.87
N LEU A 37 -2.79 11.64 -11.89
CA LEU A 37 -1.82 10.55 -11.83
C LEU A 37 -1.97 9.57 -13.00
N ALA A 38 -3.20 9.22 -13.36
CA ALA A 38 -3.47 8.34 -14.50
C ALA A 38 -3.04 8.99 -15.83
N ALA A 39 -3.32 10.27 -16.02
CA ALA A 39 -2.90 11.04 -17.18
C ALA A 39 -1.36 11.15 -17.26
N ALA A 40 -0.71 11.45 -16.14
CA ALA A 40 0.75 11.49 -16.07
C ALA A 40 1.39 10.13 -16.36
N GLN A 41 0.79 9.04 -15.85
CA GLN A 41 1.26 7.68 -16.12
C GLN A 41 1.07 7.31 -17.59
N ALA A 42 -0.07 7.66 -18.19
CA ALA A 42 -0.34 7.41 -19.61
C ALA A 42 0.66 8.17 -20.50
N ALA A 43 0.88 9.47 -20.24
CA ALA A 43 1.85 10.28 -20.97
C ALA A 43 3.29 9.75 -20.83
N ALA A 44 3.67 9.28 -19.63
CA ALA A 44 4.96 8.62 -19.43
C ALA A 44 5.07 7.33 -20.27
N ALA A 45 4.03 6.49 -20.25
CA ALA A 45 4.00 5.23 -20.97
C ALA A 45 4.05 5.42 -22.50
N GLU A 46 3.43 6.46 -23.04
CA GLU A 46 3.53 6.82 -24.47
C GLU A 46 4.97 7.12 -24.89
N LEU A 47 5.77 7.68 -23.99
CA LEU A 47 7.19 7.97 -24.21
C LEU A 47 8.10 6.80 -23.82
N GLY A 48 7.53 5.66 -23.43
CA GLY A 48 8.28 4.46 -23.03
C GLY A 48 8.87 4.52 -21.62
N PHE A 49 8.43 5.44 -20.77
CA PHE A 49 8.88 5.58 -19.38
C PHE A 49 7.77 5.20 -18.39
N SER A 50 8.13 4.68 -17.21
CA SER A 50 7.18 4.59 -16.11
C SER A 50 7.17 5.87 -15.26
N LEU A 51 6.01 6.22 -14.69
CA LEU A 51 5.89 7.39 -13.79
C LEU A 51 6.88 7.32 -12.61
N GLY A 52 7.21 6.12 -12.13
CA GLY A 52 8.17 5.90 -11.05
C GLY A 52 9.62 6.20 -11.45
N GLU A 53 9.99 6.02 -12.72
CA GLU A 53 11.31 6.40 -13.22
C GLU A 53 11.46 7.93 -13.33
N LEU A 54 10.40 8.63 -13.75
CA LEU A 54 10.42 10.09 -13.92
C LEU A 54 10.37 10.87 -12.60
N THR A 55 9.72 10.33 -11.57
CA THR A 55 9.58 11.00 -10.28
C THR A 55 10.70 10.68 -9.29
N GLY A 56 11.65 9.82 -9.67
CA GLY A 56 12.72 9.35 -8.77
C GLY A 56 12.21 8.46 -7.63
N ASP A 57 10.89 8.24 -7.52
CA ASP A 57 10.28 7.28 -6.61
C ASP A 57 10.26 5.89 -7.26
N ALA A 58 11.43 5.46 -7.71
CA ALA A 58 11.72 4.06 -7.89
C ALA A 58 11.86 3.42 -6.49
N LYS A 59 10.81 3.50 -5.65
CA LYS A 59 10.45 2.35 -4.83
C LYS A 59 10.04 1.28 -5.83
N SER A 60 11.06 0.65 -6.39
CA SER A 60 11.00 -0.74 -6.78
C SER A 60 10.12 -1.40 -5.75
N LYS A 61 8.91 -1.78 -6.18
CA LYS A 61 8.10 -2.74 -5.46
C LYS A 61 8.91 -4.02 -5.57
N GLY A 62 9.98 -4.09 -4.76
CA GLY A 62 10.95 -5.16 -4.81
C GLY A 62 10.13 -6.40 -4.72
N THR A 63 10.13 -7.18 -5.80
CA THR A 63 9.47 -8.47 -5.88
C THR A 63 9.78 -9.14 -4.56
N LYS A 64 8.78 -9.24 -3.66
CA LYS A 64 9.00 -9.80 -2.33
C LYS A 64 9.64 -11.14 -2.59
N SER A 65 10.93 -11.28 -2.27
CA SER A 65 11.67 -12.47 -2.61
C SER A 65 10.89 -13.65 -2.04
N ALA A 66 10.64 -14.66 -2.86
CA ALA A 66 9.82 -15.79 -2.43
C ALA A 66 10.37 -16.34 -1.10
N PRO A 67 9.51 -16.67 -0.14
CA PRO A 67 9.97 -17.27 1.11
C PRO A 67 10.76 -18.54 0.82
N LYS A 68 11.97 -18.66 1.39
CA LYS A 68 12.87 -19.80 1.18
C LYS A 68 12.71 -20.83 2.29
N TYR A 69 12.37 -20.39 3.50
CA TYR A 69 12.24 -21.22 4.70
C TYR A 69 10.84 -21.11 5.32
N CYS A 70 10.33 -22.20 5.87
CA CYS A 70 9.05 -22.29 6.57
C CYS A 70 9.21 -22.98 7.92
N HIS A 71 8.39 -22.58 8.88
CA HIS A 71 8.36 -23.20 10.19
C HIS A 71 7.69 -24.59 10.13
N PRO A 72 8.29 -25.65 10.70
CA PRO A 72 7.79 -27.02 10.56
C PRO A 72 6.41 -27.22 11.20
N GLU A 73 6.13 -26.55 12.33
CA GLU A 73 4.83 -26.62 13.00
C GLU A 73 3.83 -25.53 12.58
N ASN A 74 4.26 -24.50 11.84
CA ASN A 74 3.39 -23.36 11.51
C ASN A 74 3.64 -22.82 10.09
N PRO A 75 2.90 -23.31 9.08
CA PRO A 75 3.13 -22.94 7.69
C PRO A 75 2.88 -21.46 7.37
N ALA A 76 2.24 -20.69 8.27
CA ALA A 76 2.06 -19.26 8.09
C ALA A 76 3.34 -18.45 8.37
N LYS A 77 4.32 -19.03 9.07
CA LYS A 77 5.59 -18.37 9.40
C LYS A 77 6.64 -18.75 8.37
N THR A 78 6.88 -17.85 7.43
CA THR A 78 7.89 -18.03 6.39
C THR A 78 8.99 -16.98 6.46
N TRP A 79 10.20 -17.34 6.05
CA TRP A 79 11.35 -16.45 6.00
C TRP A 79 12.06 -16.55 4.65
N THR A 80 12.41 -15.41 4.08
CA THR A 80 13.05 -15.32 2.76
C THR A 80 14.53 -15.70 2.77
N GLY A 81 15.11 -15.94 3.95
CA GLY A 81 16.54 -16.17 4.12
C GLY A 81 17.39 -14.91 4.03
N LYS A 82 16.77 -13.74 3.84
CA LYS A 82 17.45 -12.44 3.75
C LYS A 82 17.02 -11.54 4.92
N GLY A 83 18.00 -10.94 5.60
CA GLY A 83 17.78 -10.08 6.76
C GLY A 83 17.80 -10.81 8.10
N ARG A 84 17.16 -10.21 9.13
CA ARG A 84 17.20 -10.72 10.51
C ARG A 84 16.55 -12.10 10.61
N GLN A 85 17.30 -13.07 11.15
CA GLN A 85 16.80 -14.42 11.43
C GLN A 85 15.64 -14.38 12.44
N PRO A 86 14.47 -14.97 12.11
CA PRO A 86 13.37 -15.15 13.04
C PRO A 86 13.74 -16.04 14.22
N ASN A 87 13.09 -15.83 15.36
CA ASN A 87 13.36 -16.62 16.58
C ASN A 87 13.14 -18.13 16.38
N TRP A 88 12.15 -18.53 15.58
CA TRP A 88 11.88 -19.94 15.30
C TRP A 88 12.99 -20.63 14.48
N VAL A 89 13.70 -19.89 13.62
CA VAL A 89 14.86 -20.43 12.91
C VAL A 89 15.99 -20.69 13.90
N LYS A 90 16.22 -19.75 14.83
CA LYS A 90 17.24 -19.91 15.88
C LYS A 90 16.92 -21.07 16.82
N ASP A 91 15.65 -21.20 17.17
CA ASP A 91 15.15 -22.29 18.01
C ASP A 91 15.28 -23.65 17.31
N ALA A 92 14.93 -23.74 16.03
CA ALA A 92 15.14 -24.95 15.23
C ALA A 92 16.63 -25.33 15.15
N LEU A 93 17.53 -24.35 14.94
CA LEU A 93 18.97 -24.56 14.96
C LEU A 93 19.48 -25.01 16.34
N ALA A 94 18.94 -24.45 17.42
CA ALA A 94 19.28 -24.85 18.79
C ALA A 94 18.79 -26.26 19.13
N ASN A 95 17.65 -26.69 18.58
CA ASN A 95 17.12 -28.05 18.69
C ASN A 95 17.81 -29.07 17.77
N GLY A 96 18.91 -28.69 17.11
CA GLY A 96 19.71 -29.57 16.26
C GLY A 96 19.18 -29.78 14.85
N LYS A 97 18.16 -29.02 14.42
CA LYS A 97 17.69 -29.05 13.03
C LYS A 97 18.54 -28.13 12.16
N SER A 98 18.87 -28.58 10.97
CA SER A 98 19.59 -27.76 10.00
C SER A 98 18.66 -26.76 9.33
N LEU A 99 19.21 -25.62 8.91
CA LEU A 99 18.48 -24.64 8.09
C LEU A 99 17.92 -25.28 6.80
N GLU A 100 18.54 -26.37 6.34
CA GLU A 100 18.14 -27.19 5.20
C GLU A 100 16.79 -27.90 5.38
N ASP A 101 16.46 -28.31 6.62
CA ASP A 101 15.20 -28.98 6.97
C ASP A 101 14.01 -28.01 6.88
N LEU A 102 14.29 -26.71 6.97
CA LEU A 102 13.29 -25.65 6.96
C LEU A 102 12.99 -25.14 5.54
N LEU A 103 13.61 -25.66 4.47
CA LEU A 103 13.37 -25.15 3.10
C LEU A 103 11.96 -25.49 2.60
N ILE A 104 11.34 -24.52 1.93
CA ILE A 104 10.04 -24.68 1.26
C ILE A 104 10.20 -25.36 -0.11
N ALA A 105 11.28 -25.05 -0.82
CA ALA A 105 11.62 -25.63 -2.11
C ALA A 105 12.88 -26.46 -1.94
N LYS A 106 12.76 -27.77 -2.16
CA LYS A 106 13.90 -28.68 -2.28
C LYS A 106 14.30 -28.78 -3.74
#